data_AF-D4YUL5-F1
#
_entry.id   AF-D4YUL5-F1
#
_cell.length_a   1.000
_cell.length_b   1.000
_cell.length_c   1.000
_cell.angle_alpha   90.00
_cell.angle_beta   90.00
_cell.angle_gamma   90.00
#
_symmetry.space_group_name_H-M   'P 1'
#
loop_
_entity.id
_entity.type
_entity.pdbx_description
1 polymer ?
#
loop_
_entity_poly.entity_id
_entity_poly.type
_entity_poly.pdbx_seq_one_letter_code
_entity_poly.pdbx_strand_id
1 'polypeptide(L)'
;QEGLELTNLGICTVFISKQSNNFFEAVKRYIEQYKGLTGTNISFHALALSHYFKFNSNSIEYTSKVRKQLIWAQKFLTQKDLSNVKRIVWRKVKLETDTLVVPFIFIELNENNEEVYLSTIQRLQNEMNKLKTPIDYRNSWGFRMPSVEYFNDIFSKKRYIKFYPGMFKGLTAVNALNVLGNL
;
A
#
# COMPACT_ATOMS: atom_id res chain seq x y z
N GLN A 1 -4.19 -5.06 19.35
CA GLN A 1 -3.40 -4.81 18.12
C GLN A 1 -3.51 -6.06 17.27
N GLU A 2 -4.55 -6.18 16.43
CA GLU A 2 -4.59 -7.31 15.49
C GLU A 2 -3.56 -6.99 14.42
N GLY A 3 -2.42 -7.70 14.46
CA GLY A 3 -1.32 -7.66 13.50
C GLY A 3 -1.77 -8.10 12.11
N LEU A 4 -2.62 -7.29 11.52
CA LEU A 4 -3.20 -7.39 10.18
C LEU A 4 -2.34 -6.70 9.13
N GLU A 5 -1.23 -6.13 9.57
CA GLU A 5 -0.14 -5.75 8.71
C GLU A 5 0.24 -7.03 7.98
N LEU A 6 -0.14 -7.11 6.71
CA LEU A 6 0.59 -7.93 5.79
C LEU A 6 2.02 -7.41 5.92
N THR A 7 2.79 -8.01 6.84
CA THR A 7 4.24 -7.86 6.82
C THR A 7 4.60 -7.97 5.36
N ASN A 8 5.35 -6.99 4.85
CA ASN A 8 5.89 -6.98 3.49
C ASN A 8 6.85 -8.17 3.28
N LEU A 9 6.47 -9.37 3.70
CA LEU A 9 6.88 -10.64 3.17
C LEU A 9 6.51 -10.60 1.71
N GLY A 10 7.40 -9.99 0.93
CA GLY A 10 7.48 -10.23 -0.50
C GLY A 10 7.64 -11.73 -0.64
N ILE A 11 6.54 -12.44 -0.84
CA ILE A 11 6.57 -13.80 -1.32
C ILE A 11 7.12 -13.69 -2.73
N CYS A 12 8.43 -13.92 -2.85
CA CYS A 12 9.10 -13.99 -4.14
C CYS A 12 8.83 -15.39 -4.70
N THR A 13 7.84 -15.48 -5.59
CA THR A 13 7.64 -16.67 -6.42
C THR A 13 8.51 -16.51 -7.66
N VAL A 14 9.54 -17.34 -7.78
CA VAL A 14 10.45 -17.34 -8.94
C VAL A 14 10.06 -18.52 -9.84
N PHE A 15 9.79 -18.24 -11.11
CA PHE A 15 9.60 -19.26 -12.13
C PHE A 15 10.94 -19.53 -12.82
N ILE A 16 11.39 -20.78 -12.78
CA ILE A 16 12.64 -21.20 -13.43
C ILE A 16 12.34 -22.24 -14.50
N SER A 17 13.13 -22.24 -15.58
CA SER A 17 13.09 -23.33 -16.54
C SER A 17 13.70 -24.60 -15.92
N LYS A 18 13.26 -25.78 -16.39
CA LYS A 18 13.78 -27.08 -15.93
C LYS A 18 15.31 -27.19 -16.07
N GLN A 19 15.87 -26.55 -17.09
CA GLN A 19 17.32 -26.53 -17.36
C GLN A 19 18.11 -25.73 -16.31
N SER A 20 17.47 -24.74 -15.67
CA SER A 20 18.09 -23.86 -14.67
C SER A 20 17.95 -24.36 -13.22
N ASN A 21 17.46 -25.59 -13.02
CA ASN A 21 17.22 -26.14 -11.68
C ASN A 21 18.48 -26.19 -10.82
N ASN A 22 19.62 -26.56 -11.41
CA ASN A 22 20.90 -26.62 -10.69
C ASN A 22 21.35 -25.24 -10.17
N PHE A 23 21.14 -24.19 -10.97
CA PHE A 23 21.45 -22.82 -10.57
C PHE A 23 20.51 -22.33 -9.46
N PHE A 24 19.21 -22.62 -9.57
CA PHE A 24 18.25 -22.30 -8.51
C PHE A 24 18.60 -22.98 -7.19
N GLU A 25 18.92 -24.27 -7.22
CA GLU A 25 19.33 -25.00 -6.01
C GLU A 25 20.61 -24.43 -5.38
N ALA A 26 21.56 -23.94 -6.20
CA ALA A 26 22.74 -23.24 -5.69
C ALA A 26 22.38 -21.91 -5.01
N VAL A 27 21.54 -21.09 -5.63
CA VAL A 27 21.05 -19.83 -5.06
C VAL A 27 20.25 -20.08 -3.77
N LYS A 28 19.38 -21.08 -3.76
CA LYS A 28 18.60 -21.48 -2.59
C LYS A 28 19.51 -21.89 -1.43
N ARG A 29 20.48 -22.78 -1.66
CA ARG A 29 21.46 -23.18 -0.65
C ARG A 29 22.25 -22.00 -0.11
N TYR A 30 22.68 -21.09 -0.98
CA TYR A 30 23.37 -19.87 -0.55
C TYR A 30 22.49 -19.01 0.37
N ILE A 31 21.22 -18.79 0.02
CA ILE A 31 20.27 -18.04 0.85
C ILE A 31 20.03 -18.75 2.20
N GLU A 32 19.87 -20.06 2.21
CA GLU A 32 19.68 -20.86 3.43
C GLU A 32 20.93 -20.83 4.32
N GLN A 33 22.13 -20.99 3.74
CA GLN A 33 23.39 -20.88 4.45
C GLN A 33 23.60 -19.47 5.02
N TYR A 34 23.34 -18.43 4.23
CA TYR A 34 23.41 -17.04 4.68
C TYR A 34 22.47 -16.82 5.87
N LYS A 35 21.21 -17.28 5.79
CA LYS A 35 20.25 -17.22 6.92
C LYS A 35 20.77 -17.94 8.16
N GLY A 36 21.38 -19.10 8.00
CA GLY A 36 21.98 -19.87 9.09
C GLY A 36 23.15 -19.15 9.76
N LEU A 37 23.99 -18.47 8.98
CA LEU A 37 25.16 -17.73 9.46
C LEU A 37 24.80 -16.39 10.11
N THR A 38 23.89 -15.63 9.51
CA THR A 38 23.53 -14.29 9.99
C THR A 38 22.48 -14.29 11.08
N GLY A 39 21.80 -15.41 11.31
CA GLY A 39 20.66 -15.49 12.22
C GLY A 39 19.49 -14.60 11.80
N THR A 40 19.45 -14.11 10.55
CA THR A 40 18.32 -13.33 10.00
C THR A 40 17.14 -14.24 9.69
N ASN A 41 16.66 -14.95 10.71
CA ASN A 41 15.39 -15.64 10.69
C ASN A 41 14.29 -14.66 11.06
N ILE A 42 13.13 -14.85 10.44
CA ILE A 42 11.90 -14.22 10.91
C ILE A 42 11.69 -14.71 12.34
N SER A 43 11.51 -13.79 13.29
CA SER A 43 11.25 -14.19 14.68
C SER A 43 10.02 -15.08 14.74
N PHE A 44 9.97 -16.00 15.72
CA PHE A 44 8.81 -16.88 15.89
C PHE A 44 7.49 -16.09 15.96
N HIS A 45 7.50 -14.91 16.58
CA HIS A 45 6.33 -14.02 16.62
C HIS A 45 5.94 -13.47 15.25
N ALA A 46 6.91 -13.02 14.44
CA ALA A 46 6.63 -12.57 13.08
C ALA A 46 6.17 -13.74 12.18
N LEU A 47 6.70 -14.96 12.39
CA LEU A 47 6.25 -16.16 11.71
C LEU A 47 4.80 -16.50 12.07
N ALA A 48 4.46 -16.51 13.36
CA ALA A 48 3.10 -16.80 13.84
C ALA A 48 2.07 -15.79 13.29
N LEU A 49 2.42 -14.51 13.26
CA LEU A 49 1.58 -13.46 12.65
C LEU A 49 1.38 -13.68 11.15
N SER A 50 2.43 -14.09 10.43
CA SER A 50 2.35 -14.34 8.98
C SER A 50 1.58 -15.62 8.60
N HIS A 51 1.71 -16.68 9.41
CA HIS A 51 1.12 -18.00 9.13
C HIS A 51 -0.40 -17.99 9.30
N TYR A 52 -0.92 -17.14 10.19
CA TYR A 52 -2.36 -16.97 10.42
C TYR A 52 -3.14 -16.62 9.15
N PHE A 53 -2.52 -15.89 8.21
CA PHE A 53 -3.20 -15.41 7.01
C PHE A 53 -3.11 -16.36 5.81
N LYS A 54 -2.08 -17.22 5.73
CA LYS A 54 -1.82 -18.03 4.53
C LYS A 54 -2.79 -19.21 4.36
N PHE A 55 -3.40 -19.69 5.44
CA PHE A 55 -4.19 -20.92 5.46
C PHE A 55 -5.70 -20.70 5.69
N ASN A 56 -6.15 -19.45 5.76
CA ASN A 56 -7.54 -19.14 6.06
C ASN A 56 -8.22 -18.44 4.87
N SER A 57 -9.48 -18.81 4.57
CA SER A 57 -10.36 -18.15 3.58
C SER A 57 -10.49 -16.63 3.82
N ASN A 58 -10.13 -16.18 5.01
CA ASN A 58 -10.02 -14.78 5.42
C ASN A 58 -9.08 -13.94 4.54
N SER A 59 -8.09 -14.53 3.86
CA SER A 59 -7.19 -13.77 2.96
C SER A 59 -7.92 -13.23 1.71
N ILE A 60 -8.86 -14.01 1.17
CA ILE A 60 -9.73 -13.60 0.05
C ILE A 60 -10.71 -12.54 0.53
N GLU A 61 -11.33 -12.73 1.70
CA GLU A 61 -12.23 -11.74 2.29
C GLU A 61 -11.52 -10.42 2.59
N TYR A 62 -10.30 -10.50 3.14
CA TYR A 62 -9.44 -9.36 3.41
C TYR A 62 -9.12 -8.58 2.13
N THR A 63 -8.64 -9.27 1.09
CA THR A 63 -8.33 -8.67 -0.21
C THR A 63 -9.56 -8.02 -0.82
N SER A 64 -10.72 -8.67 -0.71
CA SER A 64 -12.02 -8.13 -1.13
C SER A 64 -12.40 -6.86 -0.36
N LYS A 65 -12.19 -6.82 0.96
CA LYS A 65 -12.41 -5.61 1.79
C LYS A 65 -11.52 -4.47 1.34
N VAL A 66 -10.21 -4.69 1.23
CA VAL A 66 -9.26 -3.67 0.75
C VAL A 66 -9.66 -3.15 -0.63
N ARG A 67 -10.03 -4.03 -1.56
CA ARG A 67 -10.52 -3.65 -2.89
C ARG A 67 -11.77 -2.77 -2.82
N LYS A 68 -12.76 -3.14 -2.00
CA LYS A 68 -13.98 -2.34 -1.79
C LYS A 68 -13.66 -0.95 -1.23
N GLN A 69 -12.64 -0.84 -0.36
CA GLN A 69 -12.19 0.45 0.16
C GLN A 69 -11.57 1.33 -0.91
N LEU A 70 -10.69 0.78 -1.73
CA LEU A 70 -10.07 1.52 -2.82
C LEU A 70 -11.10 2.02 -3.83
N ILE A 71 -12.08 1.19 -4.20
CA ILE A 71 -13.19 1.60 -5.07
C ILE A 71 -13.96 2.77 -4.45
N TRP A 72 -14.29 2.66 -3.17
CA TRP A 72 -15.04 3.70 -2.47
C TRP A 72 -14.26 5.00 -2.38
N ALA A 73 -13.00 4.95 -1.95
CA ALA A 73 -12.11 6.10 -1.85
C ALA A 73 -11.89 6.78 -3.21
N GLN A 74 -11.65 6.00 -4.27
CA GLN A 74 -11.48 6.55 -5.60
C GLN A 74 -12.75 7.24 -6.10
N LYS A 75 -13.92 6.60 -5.95
CA LYS A 75 -15.21 7.21 -6.34
C LYS A 75 -15.44 8.51 -5.58
N PHE A 76 -15.19 8.52 -4.27
CA PHE A 76 -15.35 9.69 -3.42
C PHE A 76 -14.49 10.85 -3.92
N LEU A 77 -13.18 10.63 -4.12
CA LEU A 77 -12.27 11.69 -4.54
C LEU A 77 -12.54 12.17 -5.98
N THR A 78 -13.00 11.29 -6.87
CA THR A 78 -13.28 11.67 -8.26
C THR A 78 -14.59 12.47 -8.41
N GLN A 79 -15.48 12.39 -7.42
CA GLN A 79 -16.72 13.18 -7.37
C GLN A 79 -16.50 14.59 -6.81
N LYS A 80 -15.34 14.85 -6.21
CA LYS A 80 -14.99 16.16 -5.66
C LYS A 80 -14.34 17.02 -6.73
N ASP A 81 -14.66 18.31 -6.71
CA ASP A 81 -13.92 19.31 -7.47
C ASP A 81 -12.66 19.67 -6.69
N LEU A 82 -11.50 19.24 -7.19
CA LEU A 82 -10.21 19.34 -6.52
C LEU A 82 -9.33 20.28 -7.33
N SER A 83 -9.39 21.57 -7.00
CA SER A 83 -8.75 22.63 -7.80
C SER A 83 -7.24 22.44 -7.95
N ASN A 84 -6.57 21.84 -6.96
CA ASN A 84 -5.13 21.60 -6.98
C ASN A 84 -4.71 20.23 -7.52
N VAL A 85 -5.68 19.36 -7.86
CA VAL A 85 -5.44 18.00 -8.33
C VAL A 85 -5.64 17.93 -9.84
N LYS A 86 -4.58 17.58 -10.54
CA LYS A 86 -4.59 17.39 -11.99
C LYS A 86 -5.32 16.11 -12.39
N ARG A 87 -5.04 15.01 -11.68
CA ARG A 87 -5.73 13.74 -11.89
C ARG A 87 -5.55 12.78 -10.73
N ILE A 88 -6.57 11.93 -10.57
CA ILE A 88 -6.52 10.77 -9.68
C ILE A 88 -6.25 9.54 -10.52
N VAL A 89 -5.11 8.91 -10.28
CA VAL A 89 -4.67 7.70 -10.95
C VAL A 89 -4.94 6.52 -10.02
N TRP A 90 -5.93 5.72 -10.41
CA TRP A 90 -6.14 4.37 -9.87
C TRP A 90 -6.47 3.47 -11.05
N ARG A 91 -5.76 2.35 -11.18
CA ARG A 91 -5.76 1.53 -12.40
C ARG A 91 -7.18 1.02 -12.68
N LYS A 92 -7.86 1.62 -13.67
CA LYS A 92 -9.20 1.25 -14.11
C LYS A 92 -9.11 0.47 -15.42
N VAL A 93 -8.48 -0.71 -15.41
CA VAL A 93 -8.36 -1.53 -16.64
C VAL A 93 -8.64 -2.98 -16.30
N LYS A 94 -9.71 -3.51 -16.91
CA LYS A 94 -10.15 -4.91 -17.00
C LYS A 94 -9.17 -5.90 -16.33
N LEU A 95 -9.32 -6.07 -15.03
CA LEU A 95 -8.65 -7.15 -14.32
C LEU A 95 -9.57 -8.36 -14.44
N GLU A 96 -9.09 -9.39 -15.12
CA GLU A 96 -9.60 -10.74 -14.90
C GLU A 96 -9.59 -11.02 -13.39
N THR A 97 -10.59 -11.76 -12.93
CA THR A 97 -10.84 -12.05 -11.52
C THR A 97 -9.55 -12.50 -10.82
N ASP A 98 -9.28 -11.90 -9.66
CA ASP A 98 -8.26 -12.31 -8.67
C ASP A 98 -6.83 -11.77 -8.75
N THR A 99 -6.51 -10.81 -9.63
CA THR A 99 -5.21 -10.11 -9.52
C THR A 99 -5.24 -9.00 -8.46
N LEU A 100 -4.32 -9.07 -7.49
CA LEU A 100 -4.09 -8.02 -6.48
C LEU A 100 -3.78 -6.68 -7.16
N VAL A 101 -4.76 -5.78 -7.15
CA VAL A 101 -4.59 -4.39 -7.60
C VAL A 101 -3.56 -3.73 -6.69
N VAL A 102 -2.66 -2.93 -7.26
CA VAL A 102 -1.81 -2.02 -6.49
C VAL A 102 -2.72 -1.25 -5.52
N PRO A 103 -2.61 -1.45 -4.20
CA PRO A 103 -3.63 -1.07 -3.25
C PRO A 103 -3.46 0.38 -2.83
N PHE A 104 -3.29 1.26 -3.80
CA PHE A 104 -3.02 2.67 -3.59
C PHE A 104 -3.77 3.51 -4.62
N ILE A 105 -4.18 4.68 -4.20
CA ILE A 105 -4.67 5.76 -5.05
C ILE A 105 -3.51 6.74 -5.21
N PHE A 106 -3.17 7.09 -6.44
CA PHE A 106 -2.15 8.08 -6.73
C PHE A 106 -2.82 9.39 -7.13
N ILE A 107 -2.45 10.48 -6.49
CA ILE A 107 -3.01 11.82 -6.74
C ILE A 107 -1.88 12.65 -7.34
N GLU A 108 -2.06 13.08 -8.60
CA GLU A 108 -1.15 14.00 -9.28
C GLU A 108 -1.69 15.42 -9.10
N LEU A 109 -0.86 16.31 -8.55
CA LEU A 109 -1.15 17.73 -8.40
C LEU A 109 -0.90 18.50 -9.71
N ASN A 110 -1.49 19.69 -9.84
CA ASN A 110 -1.25 20.57 -10.99
C ASN A 110 0.23 20.94 -11.14
N GLU A 111 0.88 21.23 -10.02
CA GLU A 111 2.30 21.58 -9.96
C GLU A 111 3.15 20.34 -9.70
N ASN A 112 4.05 20.01 -10.64
CA ASN A 112 4.98 18.88 -10.49
C ASN A 112 6.25 19.27 -9.72
N ASN A 113 6.09 19.87 -8.53
CA ASN A 113 7.19 20.30 -7.65
C ASN A 113 7.14 19.52 -6.33
N GLU A 114 8.24 18.89 -5.93
CA GLU A 114 8.35 18.10 -4.70
C GLU A 114 7.90 18.84 -3.44
N GLU A 115 8.27 20.11 -3.28
CA GLU A 115 7.88 20.93 -2.12
C GLU A 115 6.36 21.08 -2.03
N VAL A 116 5.67 21.20 -3.17
CA VAL A 116 4.21 21.27 -3.23
C VAL A 116 3.56 19.96 -2.78
N TYR A 117 4.12 18.80 -3.16
CA TYR A 117 3.61 17.51 -2.67
C TYR A 117 3.83 17.35 -1.16
N LEU A 118 5.04 17.67 -0.67
CA LEU A 118 5.39 17.52 0.74
C LEU A 118 4.56 18.46 1.63
N SER A 119 4.42 19.73 1.25
CA SER A 119 3.57 20.70 1.96
C SER A 119 2.09 20.30 1.95
N THR A 120 1.59 19.75 0.84
CA THR A 120 0.22 19.23 0.74
C THR A 120 0.00 18.05 1.70
N ILE A 121 0.95 17.12 1.79
CA ILE A 121 0.91 16.00 2.75
C ILE A 121 0.98 16.51 4.18
N GLN A 122 1.84 17.48 4.47
CA GLN A 122 1.94 18.08 5.80
C GLN A 122 0.63 18.77 6.21
N ARG A 123 -0.01 19.50 5.30
CA ARG A 123 -1.34 20.11 5.52
C ARG A 123 -2.38 19.04 5.84
N LEU A 124 -2.42 17.96 5.06
CA LEU A 124 -3.29 16.81 5.34
C LEU A 124 -3.05 16.27 6.76
N GLN A 125 -1.81 16.01 7.15
CA GLN A 125 -1.49 15.49 8.49
C GLN A 125 -1.91 16.47 9.59
N ASN A 126 -1.70 17.77 9.40
CA ASN A 126 -2.11 18.80 10.36
C ASN A 126 -3.63 18.85 10.54
N GLU A 127 -4.41 18.81 9.45
CA GLU A 127 -5.88 18.76 9.53
C GLU A 127 -6.37 17.47 10.20
N MET A 128 -5.76 16.33 9.87
CA MET A 128 -6.07 15.04 10.50
C MET A 128 -5.77 15.05 12.01
N ASN A 129 -4.69 15.71 12.43
CA ASN A 129 -4.36 15.90 13.84
C ASN A 129 -5.40 16.77 14.57
N LYS A 130 -5.89 17.86 13.94
CA LYS A 130 -6.97 18.69 14.51
C LYS A 130 -8.25 17.89 14.72
N LEU A 131 -8.55 16.96 13.81
CA LEU A 131 -9.69 16.04 13.91
C LEU A 131 -9.48 14.89 14.90
N LYS A 132 -8.34 14.82 15.58
CA LYS A 132 -7.95 13.71 16.50
C LYS A 132 -7.95 12.34 15.82
N THR A 133 -7.71 12.30 14.51
CA THR A 133 -7.63 11.08 13.71
C THR A 133 -6.36 11.13 12.87
N PRO A 134 -5.16 10.97 13.45
CA PRO A 134 -3.90 11.13 12.73
C PRO A 134 -3.77 10.14 11.56
N ILE A 135 -3.00 10.52 10.55
CA ILE A 135 -2.65 9.68 9.40
C ILE A 135 -1.14 9.48 9.31
N ASP A 136 -0.72 8.23 9.11
CA ASP A 136 0.68 7.85 9.07
C ASP A 136 1.33 8.21 7.72
N TYR A 137 2.56 8.73 7.78
CA TYR A 137 3.44 8.83 6.62
C TYR A 137 4.23 7.52 6.47
N ARG A 138 3.86 6.65 5.52
CA ARG A 138 4.56 5.36 5.33
C ARG A 138 4.36 4.71 3.97
N ASN A 139 5.37 3.93 3.59
CA ASN A 139 5.34 3.02 2.45
C ASN A 139 4.96 1.61 2.86
N SER A 140 3.68 1.27 2.76
CA SER A 140 3.15 -0.10 2.72
C SER A 140 1.61 -0.04 2.70
N TRP A 141 0.95 -1.19 2.65
CA TRP A 141 -0.50 -1.35 2.63
C TRP A 141 -0.87 -2.56 3.49
N GLY A 142 -2.17 -2.76 3.69
CA GLY A 142 -2.67 -3.85 4.54
C GLY A 142 -2.88 -3.42 6.00
N PHE A 143 -2.77 -2.13 6.29
CA PHE A 143 -3.08 -1.61 7.62
C PHE A 143 -4.58 -1.36 7.76
N ARG A 144 -5.04 -1.43 9.01
CA ARG A 144 -6.40 -0.97 9.36
C ARG A 144 -6.59 0.51 9.06
N MET A 145 -5.55 1.29 9.35
CA MET A 145 -5.54 2.75 9.25
C MET A 145 -5.05 3.21 7.88
N PRO A 146 -5.57 4.35 7.38
CA PRO A 146 -5.06 4.95 6.16
C PRO A 146 -3.60 5.39 6.33
N SER A 147 -2.90 5.52 5.22
CA SER A 147 -1.56 6.10 5.17
C SER A 147 -1.35 6.89 3.89
N VAL A 148 -0.38 7.80 3.94
CA VAL A 148 -0.01 8.66 2.82
C VAL A 148 1.50 8.68 2.66
N GLU A 149 1.98 8.86 1.44
CA GLU A 149 3.39 9.16 1.19
C GLU A 149 3.57 9.99 -0.08
N TYR A 150 4.73 10.64 -0.16
CA TYR A 150 5.22 11.16 -1.42
C TYR A 150 5.84 10.03 -2.24
N PHE A 151 5.50 9.96 -3.53
CA PHE A 151 6.03 8.98 -4.46
C PHE A 151 6.53 9.66 -5.72
N ASN A 152 7.79 9.40 -6.08
CA ASN A 152 8.42 9.88 -7.31
C ASN A 152 8.68 8.72 -8.26
N ASP A 153 8.05 8.72 -9.42
CA ASP A 153 8.34 7.78 -10.48
C ASP A 153 9.56 8.26 -11.27
N ILE A 154 10.70 7.62 -11.02
CA ILE A 154 11.99 7.97 -11.61
C ILE A 154 11.96 7.86 -13.14
N PHE A 155 11.17 6.93 -13.69
CA PHE A 155 11.13 6.70 -15.13
C PHE A 155 10.32 7.76 -15.87
N SER A 156 9.17 8.15 -15.32
CA SER A 156 8.30 9.16 -15.93
C SER A 156 8.55 10.59 -15.43
N LYS A 157 9.38 10.76 -14.40
CA LYS A 157 9.60 12.02 -13.66
C LYS A 157 8.30 12.63 -13.12
N LYS A 158 7.29 11.79 -12.89
CA LYS A 158 6.01 12.18 -12.32
C LYS A 158 6.02 11.98 -10.82
N ARG A 159 5.41 12.92 -10.13
CA ARG A 159 5.23 12.90 -8.69
C ARG A 159 3.78 12.62 -8.35
N TYR A 160 3.57 11.95 -7.23
CA TYR A 160 2.25 11.58 -6.75
C TYR A 160 2.21 11.67 -5.23
N ILE A 161 1.03 12.02 -4.71
CA ILE A 161 0.64 11.63 -3.36
C ILE A 161 0.10 10.21 -3.48
N LYS A 162 0.76 9.25 -2.85
CA LYS A 162 0.31 7.86 -2.79
C LYS A 162 -0.48 7.67 -1.50
N PHE A 163 -1.76 7.35 -1.66
CA PHE A 163 -2.72 7.23 -0.56
C PHE A 163 -3.27 5.81 -0.47
N TYR A 164 -3.24 5.24 0.73
CA TYR A 164 -3.91 4.01 1.08
C TYR A 164 -5.08 4.32 2.04
N PRO A 165 -6.34 3.97 1.70
CA PRO A 165 -7.48 4.29 2.55
C PRO A 165 -7.61 3.44 3.82
N GLY A 166 -6.76 2.42 4.00
CA GLY A 166 -6.93 1.43 5.07
C GLY A 166 -7.92 0.33 4.71
N MET A 167 -8.05 -0.67 5.60
CA MET A 167 -9.02 -1.76 5.43
C MET A 167 -10.44 -1.39 5.87
N PHE A 168 -10.62 -0.43 6.77
CA PHE A 168 -11.92 -0.09 7.35
C PHE A 168 -12.44 1.28 6.92
N LYS A 169 -13.77 1.40 6.73
CA LYS A 169 -14.47 2.70 6.55
C LYS A 169 -14.66 3.37 7.92
N GLY A 170 -13.60 3.44 8.70
CA GLY A 170 -13.64 4.10 10.01
C GLY A 170 -13.63 5.62 9.87
N LEU A 171 -13.83 6.30 11.00
CA LEU A 171 -13.79 7.76 11.08
C LEU A 171 -12.51 8.34 10.47
N THR A 172 -11.34 7.75 10.75
CA THR A 172 -10.05 8.17 10.17
C THR A 172 -10.04 8.12 8.64
N ALA A 173 -10.59 7.07 8.02
CA ALA A 173 -10.63 6.94 6.56
C ALA A 173 -11.58 7.97 5.93
N VAL A 174 -12.74 8.19 6.54
CA VAL A 174 -13.71 9.22 6.09
C VAL A 174 -13.10 10.62 6.21
N ASN A 175 -12.46 10.92 7.34
CA ASN A 175 -11.79 12.20 7.56
C ASN A 175 -10.64 12.41 6.57
N ALA A 176 -9.80 11.38 6.33
CA ALA A 176 -8.71 11.47 5.36
C ALA A 176 -9.22 11.83 3.97
N LEU A 177 -10.29 11.17 3.52
CA LEU A 177 -10.91 11.46 2.23
C LEU A 177 -11.55 12.84 2.17
N ASN A 178 -12.20 13.29 3.25
CA ASN A 178 -12.77 14.63 3.32
C ASN A 178 -11.67 15.71 3.25
N VAL A 179 -10.58 15.54 3.99
CA VAL A 179 -9.45 16.48 3.98
C VAL A 179 -8.79 16.49 2.60
N LEU A 180 -8.44 15.31 2.06
CA LEU A 180 -7.94 15.18 0.68
C LEU A 180 -8.90 15.79 -0.35
N GLY A 181 -10.21 15.66 -0.07
CA GLY A 181 -11.31 16.19 -0.87
C GLY A 181 -11.42 17.73 -0.88
N ASN A 182 -10.66 18.41 -0.03
CA ASN A 182 -10.65 19.86 0.17
C ASN A 182 -9.24 20.46 0.00
N LEU A 183 -8.26 19.68 -0.48
CA LEU A 183 -6.91 20.15 -0.82
C LEU A 183 -6.90 20.79 -2.21
#